data_AF-A0A0A2VFL7-F1
#
_entry.id   AF-A0A0A2VFL7-F1
#
_cell.length_a   1.000
_cell.length_b   1.000
_cell.length_c   1.000
_cell.angle_alpha   90.00
_cell.angle_beta   90.00
_cell.angle_gamma   90.00
#
_symmetry.space_group_name_H-M   'P 1'
#
loop_
_entity.id
_entity.type
_entity.pdbx_description
1 polymer ?
#
loop_
_entity_poly.entity_id
_entity_poly.type
_entity_poly.pdbx_seq_one_letter_code
_entity_poly.pdbx_strand_id
1 'polypeptide(L)'
;MKRNLVTILIVVLFILGGCNQEDQDFTGPPTIEGHLVEIEDTQVLVVNGITKEQAISMSGDELLQSTDEKYEAHIFQRDSWFDDFSEYEVGQVVRVWGKGGANESYPPQSTLGEIEVVD
;
A
#
# COMPACT_ATOMS: atom_id res chain seq x y z
N MET A 1 -33.36 42.87 -10.36
CA MET A 1 -33.30 41.40 -10.18
C MET A 1 -32.15 40.70 -10.93
N LYS A 2 -31.52 41.30 -11.96
CA LYS A 2 -30.42 40.66 -12.73
C LYS A 2 -29.01 40.79 -12.10
N ARG A 3 -28.84 41.73 -11.15
CA ARG A 3 -27.55 42.01 -10.48
C ARG A 3 -27.16 41.01 -9.39
N ASN A 4 -28.13 40.28 -8.83
CA ASN A 4 -27.90 39.32 -7.75
C ASN A 4 -27.58 37.91 -8.27
N LEU A 5 -27.80 37.66 -9.57
CA LEU A 5 -27.56 36.36 -10.21
C LEU A 5 -26.08 36.18 -10.57
N VAL A 6 -25.40 37.29 -10.91
CA VAL A 6 -23.94 37.29 -11.21
C VAL A 6 -23.12 37.01 -9.95
N THR A 7 -23.56 37.50 -8.79
CA THR A 7 -22.86 37.30 -7.51
C THR A 7 -22.91 35.84 -7.05
N ILE A 8 -24.01 35.13 -7.31
CA ILE A 8 -24.14 33.70 -6.96
C ILE A 8 -23.24 32.84 -7.85
N LEU A 9 -23.09 33.20 -9.13
CA LEU A 9 -22.24 32.46 -10.08
C LEU A 9 -20.75 32.52 -9.72
N ILE A 10 -20.28 33.65 -9.17
CA ILE A 10 -18.87 33.83 -8.78
C ILE A 10 -18.52 33.05 -7.51
N VAL A 11 -19.46 32.87 -6.58
CA VAL A 11 -19.23 32.13 -5.33
C VAL A 11 -19.16 30.62 -5.57
N VAL A 12 -19.88 30.09 -6.56
CA VAL A 12 -19.86 28.66 -6.91
C VAL A 12 -18.53 28.24 -7.55
N LEU A 13 -17.80 29.15 -8.20
CA LEU A 13 -16.50 28.87 -8.81
C LEU A 13 -15.35 28.67 -7.80
N PHE A 14 -15.50 29.14 -6.55
CA PHE A 14 -14.48 28.95 -5.51
C PHE A 14 -14.55 27.60 -4.79
N ILE A 15 -15.66 26.86 -4.91
CA ILE A 15 -15.87 25.59 -4.20
C ILE A 15 -15.30 24.39 -4.99
N LEU A 16 -14.86 24.61 -6.23
CA LEU A 16 -14.23 23.59 -7.08
C LEU A 16 -12.70 23.61 -7.00
N GLY A 17 -12.13 24.46 -6.15
CA GLY A 17 -10.70 24.55 -5.90
C GLY A 17 -10.20 23.45 -4.96
N GLY A 18 -9.97 22.26 -5.52
CA GLY A 18 -8.88 21.38 -5.09
C GLY A 18 -9.16 20.38 -3.97
N CYS A 19 -9.71 19.22 -4.32
CA CYS A 19 -9.10 17.98 -3.82
C CYS A 19 -7.77 17.82 -4.58
N ASN A 20 -6.74 18.53 -4.13
CA ASN A 20 -5.38 18.25 -4.59
C ASN A 20 -4.98 16.95 -3.88
N GLN A 21 -5.26 15.82 -4.53
CA GLN A 21 -4.65 14.56 -4.14
C GLN A 21 -3.17 14.77 -4.47
N GLU A 22 -2.38 15.11 -3.46
CA GLU A 22 -0.91 15.16 -3.60
C GLU A 22 -0.51 13.79 -4.15
N ASP A 23 -0.09 13.78 -5.42
CA ASP A 23 0.61 12.64 -6.00
C ASP A 23 1.84 12.42 -5.11
N GLN A 24 1.76 11.40 -4.25
CA GLN A 24 2.91 10.97 -3.47
C GLN A 24 3.93 10.45 -4.47
N ASP A 25 5.00 11.23 -4.69
CA ASP A 25 6.11 10.80 -5.55
C ASP A 25 6.83 9.62 -4.90
N PHE A 26 6.54 8.39 -5.34
CA PHE A 26 7.20 7.15 -4.90
C PHE A 26 8.62 6.97 -5.49
N THR A 27 9.30 8.08 -5.76
CA THR A 27 10.68 8.12 -6.28
C THR A 27 11.77 7.77 -5.24
N GLY A 28 11.38 7.59 -3.98
CA GLY A 28 12.26 7.20 -2.88
C GLY A 28 12.53 5.69 -2.80
N PRO A 29 13.32 5.23 -1.82
CA PRO A 29 13.48 3.81 -1.56
C PRO A 29 12.14 3.15 -1.20
N PRO A 30 11.92 1.87 -1.57
CA PRO A 30 10.72 1.16 -1.18
C PRO A 30 10.62 1.04 0.33
N THR A 31 9.39 0.92 0.84
CA THR A 31 9.13 0.61 2.25
C THR A 31 9.67 -0.78 2.58
N ILE A 32 9.48 -1.74 1.68
CA ILE A 32 10.05 -3.08 1.79
C ILE A 32 10.23 -3.69 0.39
N GLU A 33 11.26 -4.51 0.23
CA GLU A 33 11.43 -5.43 -0.89
C GLU A 33 11.39 -6.85 -0.32
N GLY A 34 10.49 -7.72 -0.80
CA GLY A 34 10.31 -9.04 -0.20
C GLY A 34 9.35 -9.94 -0.97
N HIS A 35 9.04 -11.10 -0.42
CA HIS A 35 8.10 -12.04 -1.02
C HIS A 35 6.67 -11.75 -0.54
N LEU A 36 5.70 -11.85 -1.44
CA LEU A 36 4.28 -11.92 -1.09
C LEU A 36 4.00 -13.25 -0.40
N VAL A 37 3.53 -13.20 0.85
CA VAL A 37 3.21 -14.41 1.62
C VAL A 37 1.70 -14.61 1.69
N GLU A 38 0.95 -13.53 1.89
CA GLU A 38 -0.51 -13.56 1.96
C GLU A 38 -1.08 -12.48 1.06
N ILE A 39 -2.11 -12.86 0.29
CA ILE A 39 -2.85 -11.98 -0.61
C ILE A 39 -4.33 -12.11 -0.25
N GLU A 40 -4.91 -11.01 0.22
CA GLU A 40 -6.33 -10.89 0.53
C GLU A 40 -6.94 -9.77 -0.33
N ASP A 41 -8.26 -9.71 -0.42
CA ASP A 41 -8.97 -8.68 -1.22
C ASP A 41 -8.62 -7.24 -0.80
N THR A 42 -8.28 -7.05 0.48
CA THR A 42 -8.06 -5.72 1.07
C THR A 42 -6.63 -5.47 1.51
N GLN A 43 -5.75 -6.46 1.49
CA GLN A 43 -4.38 -6.29 1.97
C GLN A 43 -3.43 -7.37 1.45
N VAL A 44 -2.14 -7.08 1.55
CA VAL A 44 -1.07 -8.05 1.29
C VAL A 44 -0.04 -8.04 2.42
N LEU A 45 0.54 -9.21 2.70
CA LEU A 45 1.69 -9.37 3.59
C LEU A 45 2.96 -9.59 2.76
N VAL A 46 3.94 -8.70 2.95
CA VAL A 46 5.26 -8.81 2.34
C VAL A 46 6.29 -9.14 3.40
N VAL A 47 7.14 -10.13 3.13
CA VAL A 47 8.19 -10.55 4.07
C VAL A 47 9.55 -10.59 3.36
N ASN A 48 10.52 -9.87 3.92
CA ASN A 48 11.93 -9.93 3.53
C ASN A 48 12.68 -11.00 4.35
N GLY A 49 13.75 -11.55 3.78
CA GLY A 49 14.63 -12.50 4.47
C GLY A 49 14.21 -13.97 4.36
N ILE A 50 13.16 -14.27 3.60
CA ILE A 50 12.67 -15.64 3.33
C ILE A 50 12.92 -16.06 1.88
N THR A 51 12.89 -17.37 1.60
CA THR A 51 12.88 -17.90 0.23
C THR A 51 11.47 -17.99 -0.34
N LYS A 52 11.36 -18.09 -1.67
CA LYS A 52 10.09 -18.33 -2.36
C LYS A 52 9.37 -19.58 -1.84
N GLU A 53 10.10 -20.66 -1.58
CA GLU A 53 9.51 -21.89 -1.04
C GLU A 53 8.90 -21.65 0.35
N GLN A 54 9.55 -20.85 1.19
CA GLN A 54 9.01 -20.49 2.51
C GLN A 54 7.77 -19.60 2.37
N ALA A 55 7.78 -18.63 1.44
CA ALA A 55 6.63 -17.78 1.18
C ALA A 55 5.39 -18.57 0.71
N ILE A 56 5.59 -19.68 -0.01
CA ILE A 56 4.51 -20.52 -0.52
C ILE A 56 4.04 -21.57 0.51
N SER A 57 4.97 -22.09 1.31
CA SER A 57 4.71 -23.26 2.18
C SER A 57 4.37 -22.91 3.63
N MET A 58 4.69 -21.71 4.10
CA MET A 58 4.44 -21.25 5.46
C MET A 58 3.36 -20.17 5.47
N SER A 59 2.55 -20.10 6.52
CA SER A 59 1.62 -18.98 6.70
C SER A 59 2.34 -17.71 7.18
N GLY A 60 1.70 -16.55 6.99
CA GLY A 60 2.17 -15.29 7.57
C GLY A 60 2.33 -15.39 9.08
N ASP A 61 1.36 -16.00 9.77
CA ASP A 61 1.42 -16.23 11.22
C ASP A 61 2.63 -17.06 11.66
N GLU A 62 3.00 -18.10 10.91
CA GLU A 62 4.17 -18.93 11.22
C GLU A 62 5.47 -18.15 11.03
N LEU A 63 5.55 -17.33 9.99
CA LEU A 63 6.69 -16.47 9.71
C LEU A 63 6.84 -15.34 10.73
N LEU A 64 5.73 -14.74 11.16
CA LEU A 64 5.70 -13.67 12.17
C LEU A 64 6.02 -14.17 13.59
N GLN A 65 5.73 -15.44 13.89
CA GLN A 65 6.08 -16.08 15.16
C GLN A 65 7.50 -16.65 15.17
N SER A 66 8.17 -16.70 14.02
CA SER A 66 9.57 -17.10 13.93
C SER A 66 10.45 -16.17 14.78
N THR A 67 11.34 -16.76 15.58
CA THR A 67 12.32 -15.99 16.35
C THR A 67 13.54 -15.59 15.51
N ASP A 68 13.50 -15.79 14.19
CA ASP A 68 14.58 -15.37 13.30
C ASP A 68 14.49 -13.85 13.09
N GLU A 69 15.36 -13.11 13.78
CA GLU A 69 15.43 -11.63 13.75
C GLU A 69 15.70 -11.06 12.34
N LYS A 70 15.94 -11.92 11.34
CA LYS A 70 16.19 -11.54 9.95
C LYS A 70 14.90 -11.31 9.15
N TYR A 71 13.75 -11.72 9.66
CA TYR A 71 12.49 -11.55 8.95
C TYR A 71 11.93 -10.16 9.24
N GLU A 72 11.84 -9.36 8.18
CA GLU A 72 11.14 -8.09 8.21
C GLU A 72 9.82 -8.28 7.48
N ALA A 73 8.72 -7.95 8.14
CA ALA A 73 7.38 -8.15 7.61
C ALA A 73 6.59 -6.84 7.66
N HIS A 74 5.78 -6.61 6.64
CA HIS A 74 4.96 -5.41 6.54
C HIS A 74 3.62 -5.73 5.85
N ILE A 75 2.52 -5.22 6.39
CA ILE A 75 1.19 -5.36 5.79
C ILE A 75 0.81 -4.07 5.06
N PHE A 76 0.37 -4.21 3.82
CA PHE A 76 -0.11 -3.08 3.02
C PHE A 76 -1.60 -3.22 2.78
N GLN A 77 -2.38 -2.24 3.25
CA GLN A 77 -3.81 -2.18 3.01
C GLN A 77 -4.10 -1.56 1.64
N ARG A 78 -4.97 -2.19 0.86
CA ARG A 78 -5.43 -1.69 -0.43
C ARG A 78 -6.03 -0.30 -0.30
N ASP A 79 -5.53 0.62 -1.10
CA ASP A 79 -6.12 1.96 -1.25
C ASP A 79 -7.17 1.94 -2.38
N SER A 80 -8.12 2.85 -2.31
CA SER A 80 -9.26 2.97 -3.23
C SER A 80 -8.92 3.17 -4.71
N TRP A 81 -7.70 3.64 -5.04
CA TRP A 81 -7.25 3.83 -6.42
C TRP A 81 -6.66 2.55 -7.03
N PHE A 82 -6.35 1.55 -6.21
CA PHE A 82 -5.77 0.29 -6.64
C PHE A 82 -6.89 -0.75 -6.78
N ASP A 83 -7.05 -1.33 -7.98
CA ASP A 83 -8.19 -2.18 -8.30
C ASP A 83 -8.27 -3.41 -7.37
N ASP A 84 -7.31 -4.31 -7.49
CA ASP A 84 -7.18 -5.51 -6.66
C ASP A 84 -5.80 -6.15 -6.83
N PHE A 85 -5.54 -7.22 -6.07
CA PHE A 85 -4.29 -7.98 -6.13
C PHE A 85 -4.37 -9.21 -7.04
N SER A 86 -5.32 -9.28 -7.98
CA SER A 86 -5.56 -10.50 -8.78
C SER A 86 -4.42 -10.85 -9.74
N GLU A 87 -3.58 -9.87 -10.09
CA GLU A 87 -2.40 -10.06 -10.95
C GLU A 87 -1.17 -10.55 -10.16
N TYR A 88 -1.27 -10.68 -8.84
CA TYR A 88 -0.18 -11.08 -7.96
C TYR A 88 -0.35 -12.50 -7.44
N GLU A 89 0.77 -13.17 -7.20
CA GLU A 89 0.84 -14.55 -6.73
C GLU A 89 1.73 -14.66 -5.48
N VAL A 90 1.35 -15.55 -4.58
CA VAL A 90 2.16 -15.88 -3.39
C VAL A 90 3.53 -16.41 -3.84
N GLY A 91 4.58 -15.90 -3.22
CA GLY A 91 5.98 -16.19 -3.54
C GLY A 91 6.59 -15.32 -4.64
N GLN A 92 5.86 -14.37 -5.21
CA GLN A 92 6.47 -13.33 -6.05
C GLN A 92 7.30 -12.35 -5.23
N VAL A 93 8.39 -11.87 -5.81
CA VAL A 93 9.22 -10.81 -5.21
C VAL A 93 8.71 -9.46 -5.66
N VAL A 94 8.41 -8.60 -4.69
CA VAL A 94 7.85 -7.27 -4.93
C VAL A 94 8.62 -6.19 -4.18
N ARG A 95 8.67 -5.00 -4.77
CA ARG A 95 8.97 -3.74 -4.07
C ARG A 95 7.66 -3.05 -3.77
N VAL A 96 7.49 -2.62 -2.53
CA VAL A 96 6.27 -1.93 -2.11
C VAL A 96 6.60 -0.63 -1.42
N TRP A 97 5.92 0.43 -1.83
CA TRP A 97 5.94 1.74 -1.20
C TRP A 97 4.61 1.95 -0.47
N GLY A 98 4.68 2.26 0.82
CA GLY A 98 3.52 2.57 1.64
C GLY A 98 3.29 4.07 1.81
N LYS A 99 2.01 4.48 1.83
CA LYS A 99 1.58 5.80 2.26
C LYS A 99 1.33 5.82 3.77
N GLY A 100 1.77 6.88 4.43
CA GLY A 100 1.59 7.06 5.88
C GLY A 100 2.58 6.26 6.72
N GLY A 101 2.86 6.75 7.93
CA GLY A 101 3.76 6.08 8.86
C GLY A 101 3.16 4.76 9.38
N ALA A 102 4.02 3.77 9.62
CA ALA A 102 3.63 2.52 10.23
C ALA A 102 2.81 2.78 11.51
N ASN A 103 1.60 2.24 11.58
CA ASN A 103 0.88 2.18 12.84
C ASN A 103 1.74 1.45 13.89
N GLU A 104 1.54 1.73 15.18
CA GLU A 104 2.23 1.06 16.29
C GLU A 104 1.76 -0.41 16.45
N SER A 105 1.96 -1.21 15.42
CA SER A 105 1.61 -2.63 15.35
C SER A 105 2.80 -3.45 14.87
N TYR A 106 2.82 -4.73 15.24
CA TYR A 106 3.77 -5.70 14.71
C TYR A 106 2.99 -6.82 14.00
N PRO A 107 3.19 -7.03 12.69
CA PRO A 107 4.07 -6.25 11.81
C PRO A 107 3.57 -4.80 11.60
N PRO A 108 4.48 -3.88 11.21
CA PRO A 108 4.13 -2.57 10.69
C PRO A 108 3.05 -2.64 9.61
N GLN A 109 2.16 -1.66 9.60
CA GLN A 109 1.07 -1.58 8.61
C GLN A 109 1.00 -0.18 7.99
N SER A 110 0.80 -0.12 6.67
CA SER A 110 0.59 1.13 5.94
C SER A 110 -0.41 0.96 4.80
N THR A 111 -0.87 2.08 4.23
CA THR A 111 -1.71 2.07 3.03
C THR A 111 -0.84 1.84 1.80
N LEU A 112 -1.32 1.08 0.83
CA LEU A 112 -0.61 0.81 -0.42
C LEU A 112 -0.40 2.11 -1.22
N GLY A 113 0.85 2.36 -1.57
CA GLY A 113 1.29 3.47 -2.39
C GLY A 113 1.64 3.07 -3.81
N GLU A 114 2.58 2.15 -3.95
CA GLU A 114 2.98 1.56 -5.21
C GLU A 114 3.47 0.13 -4.95
N ILE A 115 3.30 -0.76 -5.92
CA ILE A 115 3.79 -2.13 -5.87
C ILE A 115 4.34 -2.53 -7.23
N GLU A 116 5.58 -2.97 -7.27
CA GLU A 116 6.30 -3.38 -8.48
C GLU A 116 6.77 -4.83 -8.33
N VAL A 117 6.47 -5.67 -9.32
CA VAL A 117 7.00 -7.05 -9.39
C VAL A 117 8.43 -7.01 -9.92
N VAL A 118 9.34 -7.68 -9.22
CA VAL A 118 10.77 -7.72 -9.56
C VAL A 118 11.18 -9.02 -10.26
N ASP A 119 10.38 -10.08 -10.11
CA ASP A 119 10.61 -11.43 -10.70
C ASP A 119 9.31 -12.16 -11.06
#